data_AF-A0A1C6VYU7-F1
#
_entry.id   AF-A0A1C6VYU7-F1
#
_cell.length_a   1.000
_cell.length_b   1.000
_cell.length_c   1.000
_cell.angle_alpha   90.00
_cell.angle_beta   90.00
_cell.angle_gamma   90.00
#
_symmetry.space_group_name_H-M   'P 1'
#
loop_
_entity.id
_entity.type
_entity.pdbx_description
1 polymer ?
#
loop_
_entity_poly.entity_id
_entity_poly.type
_entity_poly.pdbx_seq_one_letter_code
_entity_poly.pdbx_strand_id
1 'polypeptide(L)' 'MTKMMTRVGDAVLAKVLGREEAGACVPENGQACGCVASNGYCSGGYYFRYYRQGYYNCYGSCVTSTSRSICYTKKVGVC' A
#
# COMPACT_ATOMS: atom_id res chain seq x y z
N MET A 1 -7.97 -49.08 -2.79
CA MET A 1 -6.77 -48.73 -3.58
C MET A 1 -6.76 -47.27 -4.08
N THR A 2 -7.59 -46.37 -3.53
CA THR A 2 -7.81 -45.01 -4.07
C THR A 2 -7.22 -43.88 -3.21
N LYS A 3 -6.61 -44.20 -2.05
CA LYS A 3 -6.10 -43.20 -1.10
C LYS A 3 -4.64 -42.76 -1.33
N MET A 4 -3.91 -43.44 -2.20
CA MET A 4 -2.48 -43.14 -2.46
C MET A 4 -2.29 -42.05 -3.53
N MET A 5 -3.22 -41.89 -4.47
CA MET A 5 -3.09 -40.92 -5.58
C MET A 5 -3.32 -39.47 -5.14
N THR A 6 -4.09 -39.21 -4.08
CA THR A 6 -4.35 -37.85 -3.59
C THR A 6 -3.15 -37.22 -2.90
N ARG A 7 -2.29 -38.00 -2.23
CA ARG A 7 -1.09 -37.46 -1.55
C ARG A 7 0.02 -36.99 -2.50
N VAL A 8 0.07 -37.53 -3.72
CA VAL A 8 1.08 -37.13 -4.72
C VAL A 8 0.66 -35.84 -5.42
N GLY A 9 -0.65 -35.61 -5.61
CA GLY A 9 -1.18 -34.38 -6.21
C GLY A 9 -0.83 -33.12 -5.41
N ASP A 10 -1.04 -33.16 -4.09
CA ASP A 10 -0.72 -32.02 -3.20
C ASP A 10 0.79 -31.73 -3.13
N ALA A 11 1.62 -32.78 -3.14
CA ALA A 11 3.08 -32.63 -3.08
C ALA A 11 3.68 -32.04 -4.36
N VAL A 12 3.06 -32.27 -5.52
CA VAL A 12 3.49 -31.67 -6.80
C VAL A 12 3.02 -30.22 -6.92
N LEU A 13 1.81 -29.89 -6.44
CA LEU A 13 1.33 -28.49 -6.39
C LEU A 13 2.25 -27.61 -5.51
N ALA A 14 2.67 -28.12 -4.36
CA ALA A 14 3.57 -27.40 -3.44
C ALA A 14 5.00 -27.18 -4.00
N LYS A 15 5.37 -27.90 -5.07
CA LYS A 15 6.70 -27.81 -5.71
C LYS A 15 6.68 -26.99 -7.00
N VAL A 16 5.51 -26.88 -7.66
CA VAL A 16 5.29 -26.06 -8.87
C VAL A 16 4.92 -24.62 -8.51
N LEU A 17 4.24 -24.42 -7.37
CA LEU A 17 4.16 -23.10 -6.75
C LEU A 17 5.57 -22.79 -6.25
N GLY A 18 6.32 -22.03 -7.04
CA GLY A 18 7.59 -21.50 -6.61
C GLY A 18 7.45 -20.94 -5.20
N ARG A 19 8.50 -21.08 -4.38
CA ARG A 19 8.71 -20.20 -3.24
C ARG A 19 8.93 -18.80 -3.81
N GLU A 20 7.86 -18.21 -4.30
CA GLU A 20 7.75 -16.78 -4.42
C GLU A 20 7.73 -16.31 -2.97
N GLU A 21 8.81 -15.69 -2.53
CA GLU A 21 8.70 -14.66 -1.49
C GLU A 21 7.89 -13.47 -2.05
N ALA A 22 6.74 -13.74 -2.66
CA ALA A 22 5.68 -12.78 -2.77
C ALA A 22 5.14 -12.68 -1.35
N GLY A 23 5.78 -11.85 -0.52
CA GLY A 23 5.21 -11.41 0.74
C GLY A 23 3.80 -10.94 0.41
N ALA A 24 2.80 -11.76 0.77
CA ALA A 24 1.44 -11.54 0.35
C ALA A 24 1.05 -10.13 0.82
N CYS A 25 0.79 -9.24 -0.14
CA CYS A 25 0.30 -7.91 0.19
C CYS A 25 -1.00 -8.07 0.97
N VAL A 26 -1.24 -7.18 1.94
CA VAL A 26 -2.53 -7.17 2.63
C VAL A 26 -3.69 -7.08 1.61
N PRO A 27 -4.86 -7.70 1.87
CA PRO A 27 -6.00 -7.67 0.96
C PRO A 27 -6.45 -6.26 0.55
N GLU A 28 -6.21 -5.28 1.41
CA GLU A 28 -6.57 -3.88 1.21
C GLU A 28 -5.59 -3.12 0.30
N ASN A 29 -4.51 -3.77 -0.17
CA ASN A 29 -3.51 -3.12 -1.01
C ASN A 29 -4.15 -2.36 -2.18
N GLY A 30 -3.78 -1.09 -2.33
CA GLY A 30 -4.29 -0.21 -3.38
C GLY A 30 -5.66 0.41 -3.08
N GLN A 31 -6.40 -0.05 -2.06
CA GLN A 31 -7.64 0.58 -1.62
C GLN A 31 -7.37 1.93 -0.96
N ALA A 32 -8.32 2.85 -1.08
CA ALA A 32 -8.24 4.17 -0.46
C ALA A 32 -8.36 4.07 1.07
N CYS A 33 -7.45 4.73 1.79
CA CYS A 33 -7.41 4.70 3.26
C CYS A 33 -7.73 6.05 3.92
N GLY A 34 -7.53 7.18 3.24
CA GLY A 34 -7.79 8.52 3.76
C GLY A 34 -6.92 9.60 3.13
N CYS A 35 -6.86 10.78 3.73
CA CYS A 35 -5.98 11.85 3.26
C CYS A 35 -4.71 11.91 4.12
N VAL A 36 -3.55 11.68 3.51
CA VAL A 36 -2.27 11.54 4.19
C VAL A 36 -1.37 12.73 3.84
N ALA A 37 -0.57 13.17 4.82
CA ALA A 37 0.43 14.20 4.63
C ALA A 37 1.40 13.83 3.50
N SER A 38 1.64 14.78 2.60
CA SER A 38 2.59 14.65 1.49
C SER A 38 3.58 15.82 1.54
N ASN A 39 4.00 16.30 0.36
CA ASN A 39 4.84 17.46 0.19
C ASN A 39 4.15 18.76 0.64
N GLY A 40 4.88 19.87 0.59
CA GLY A 40 4.36 21.19 0.93
C GLY A 40 5.10 22.29 0.18
N TYR A 41 4.70 23.53 0.43
CA TYR A 41 5.27 24.74 -0.17
C TYR A 41 5.25 25.90 0.83
N CYS A 42 6.12 26.88 0.59
CA CYS A 42 6.15 28.12 1.34
C CYS A 42 5.39 29.21 0.59
N SER A 43 4.55 29.96 1.29
CA SER A 43 3.87 31.13 0.74
C SER A 43 3.60 32.14 1.85
N GLY A 44 4.01 33.40 1.64
CA GLY A 44 3.79 34.49 2.58
C GLY A 44 4.38 34.26 3.99
N GLY A 45 5.56 33.63 4.10
CA GLY A 45 6.22 33.33 5.38
C GLY A 45 5.61 32.13 6.14
N TYR A 46 4.73 31.37 5.50
CA TYR A 46 4.09 30.21 6.10
C TYR A 46 4.32 28.96 5.25
N TYR A 47 4.52 27.83 5.94
CA TYR A 47 4.61 26.51 5.31
C TYR A 47 3.23 25.84 5.26
N PHE A 48 2.81 25.52 4.05
CA PHE A 48 1.57 24.82 3.73
C PHE A 48 1.88 23.38 3.33
N ARG A 49 1.24 22.41 3.98
CA ARG A 49 1.38 20.98 3.69
C ARG A 49 0.17 20.48 2.92
N TYR A 50 0.43 19.77 1.82
CA TYR A 50 -0.59 19.06 1.06
C TYR A 50 -0.97 17.76 1.77
N TYR A 51 -2.27 17.49 1.82
CA TYR A 51 -2.82 16.20 2.20
C TYR A 51 -3.47 15.58 0.96
N ARG A 52 -2.95 14.43 0.54
CA ARG A 52 -3.35 13.74 -0.71
C ARG A 52 -4.06 12.43 -0.41
N GLN A 53 -4.84 11.93 -1.36
CA GLN A 53 -5.48 10.62 -1.24
C GLN A 53 -4.44 9.53 -1.05
N GLY A 54 -4.48 8.90 0.12
CA GLY A 54 -3.67 7.75 0.48
C GLY A 54 -4.30 6.44 0.07
N TYR A 55 -3.45 5.43 -0.04
CA TYR A 55 -3.79 4.05 -0.33
C TYR A 55 -3.00 3.11 0.58
N TYR A 56 -3.51 1.91 0.81
CA TYR A 56 -2.77 0.90 1.56
C TYR A 56 -1.64 0.32 0.72
N ASN A 57 -0.42 0.33 1.27
CA ASN A 57 0.70 -0.40 0.68
C ASN A 57 0.61 -1.91 1.00
N CYS A 58 1.55 -2.71 0.49
CA CYS A 58 1.57 -4.15 0.73
C CYS A 58 1.66 -4.55 2.21
N TYR A 59 2.12 -3.64 3.07
CA TYR A 59 2.27 -3.87 4.50
C TYR A 59 1.06 -3.38 5.32
N GLY A 60 0.00 -2.87 4.67
CA GLY A 60 -1.17 -2.31 5.35
C GLY A 60 -0.98 -0.90 5.91
N SER A 61 0.12 -0.23 5.57
CA SER A 61 0.30 1.18 5.93
C SER A 61 -0.41 2.09 4.94
N CYS A 62 -1.14 3.06 5.48
CA CYS A 62 -1.77 4.12 4.69
C CYS A 62 -0.71 5.13 4.24
N VAL A 63 -0.35 5.08 2.96
CA VAL A 63 0.69 5.92 2.35
C VAL A 63 0.12 6.74 1.18
N THR A 64 0.83 7.77 0.73
CA THR A 64 0.43 8.56 -0.44
C THR A 64 1.63 8.83 -1.34
N SER A 65 1.38 9.18 -2.60
CA SER A 65 2.37 9.69 -3.54
C SER A 65 2.03 11.12 -3.97
N THR A 66 2.99 11.82 -4.58
CA THR A 66 2.79 13.17 -5.15
C THR A 66 1.90 13.19 -6.40
N SER A 67 1.69 12.05 -7.03
CA SER A 67 0.81 11.88 -8.19
C SER A 67 -0.68 11.71 -7.84
N ARG A 68 -1.01 11.42 -6.58
CA ARG A 68 -2.41 11.30 -6.12
C ARG A 68 -3.08 12.66 -6.00
N SER A 69 -4.41 12.68 -6.12
CA SER A 69 -5.21 13.91 -5.98
C SER A 69 -5.03 14.56 -4.60
N ILE A 70 -5.09 15.89 -4.58
CA ILE A 70 -5.05 16.67 -3.33
C ILE A 70 -6.45 16.64 -2.73
N CYS A 71 -6.54 16.25 -1.45
CA CYS A 71 -7.77 16.41 -0.68
C CYS A 71 -7.93 17.85 -0.20
N TYR A 72 -6.89 18.35 0.50
CA TYR A 72 -6.86 19.69 1.08
C TYR A 72 -5.41 20.10 1.39
N THR A 73 -5.23 21.37 1.70
CA THR A 73 -3.95 21.96 2.11
C THR A 73 -4.12 22.58 3.48
N LYS A 74 -3.14 22.40 4.38
CA LYS A 74 -3.17 22.95 5.73
C LYS A 74 -1.88 23.70 6.03
N LYS A 75 -2.00 24.90 6.64
CA LYS A 75 -0.87 25.61 7.24
C LYS A 75 -0.36 24.82 8.44
N VAL A 76 0.92 24.47 8.45
CA VAL A 76 1.52 23.66 9.54
C VAL A 76 2.72 24.31 10.22
N GLY A 77 3.20 25.45 9.71
CA GLY A 77 4.30 26.16 10.35
C GLY A 77 4.70 27.43 9.62
N VAL A 78 5.86 27.94 10.02
CA VAL A 78 6.57 29.03 9.35
C VAL A 78 7.56 28.47 8.34
N CYS A 79 7.81 29.27 7.32
CA CYS A 79 8.92 29.15 6.40
C CYS A 79 9.62 30.51 6.45
#